data_AF-A0A7X2T0U9-F1
#
_entry.id   AF-A0A7X2T0U9-F1
#
_cell.length_a   1.000
_cell.length_b   1.000
_cell.length_c   1.000
_cell.angle_alpha   90.00
_cell.angle_beta   90.00
_cell.angle_gamma   90.00
#
_symmetry.space_group_name_H-M   'P 1'
#
loop_
_entity.id
_entity.type
_entity.pdbx_description
1 polymer ?
#
loop_
_entity_poly.entity_id
_entity_poly.type
_entity_poly.pdbx_seq_one_letter_code
_entity_poly.pdbx_strand_id
1 'polypeptide(L)'
;MNYLNTKIREELFSLQDKKYKDFHSSLCPGTDNIIGVRTPVLRTLAKKLSKQINVDNYLNEACDDYYEEVMLQALVIGYIKVDIERRFEYMKKFIPKIYNWAVCDIFCSSLKFTKKNCQTIHYYSAV
;
A
#
# COMPACT_ATOMS: atom_id res chain seq x y z
N MET A 1 -4.83 -5.26 17.41
CA MET A 1 -3.61 -5.07 16.61
C MET A 1 -2.66 -6.24 16.86
N ASN A 2 -2.24 -6.97 15.83
CA ASN A 2 -1.31 -8.10 16.00
C ASN A 2 0.15 -7.61 16.14
N TYR A 3 1.06 -8.49 16.57
CA TYR A 3 2.48 -8.16 16.78
C TYR A 3 3.16 -7.59 15.52
N LEU A 4 2.84 -8.13 14.33
CA LEU A 4 3.43 -7.71 13.07
C LEU A 4 3.07 -6.26 12.73
N ASN A 5 1.80 -5.88 12.85
CA ASN A 5 1.36 -4.52 12.61
C ASN A 5 2.04 -3.53 13.55
N THR A 6 2.18 -3.90 14.83
CA THR A 6 2.87 -3.04 15.81
C THR A 6 4.32 -2.80 15.37
N LYS A 7 5.03 -3.84 14.91
CA LYS A 7 6.39 -3.73 14.40
C LYS A 7 6.50 -2.86 13.15
N ILE A 8 5.58 -3.02 12.21
CA ILE A 8 5.54 -2.20 11.00
C ILE A 8 5.30 -0.72 11.36
N ARG A 9 4.36 -0.46 12.27
CA ARG A 9 4.09 0.91 12.73
C ARG A 9 5.31 1.52 13.41
N GLU A 10 5.97 0.81 14.32
CA GLU A 10 7.23 1.25 14.95
C GLU A 10 8.30 1.59 13.89
N GLU A 11 8.47 0.73 12.88
CA GLU A 11 9.41 0.95 11.77
C GLU A 11 9.03 2.21 10.98
N LEU A 12 7.76 2.41 10.63
CA LEU A 12 7.29 3.62 9.95
C LEU A 12 7.57 4.89 10.77
N PHE A 13 7.28 4.88 12.07
CA PHE A 13 7.58 6.02 12.93
C PHE A 13 9.08 6.31 13.06
N SER A 14 9.93 5.26 13.07
CA SER A 14 11.38 5.44 13.06
C SER A 14 11.92 6.07 11.76
N LEU A 15 11.17 5.96 10.67
CA LEU A 15 11.50 6.48 9.34
C LEU A 15 10.85 7.84 9.06
N GLN A 16 10.26 8.46 10.08
CA GLN A 16 9.56 9.74 9.98
C GLN A 16 10.51 10.87 9.56
N ASP A 17 10.08 11.63 8.54
CA ASP A 17 10.65 12.92 8.16
C ASP A 17 9.57 14.00 8.36
N LYS A 18 9.72 14.80 9.43
CA LYS A 18 8.74 15.85 9.79
C LYS A 18 8.63 16.95 8.72
N LYS A 19 9.73 17.32 8.06
CA LYS A 19 9.69 18.32 6.99
C LYS A 19 8.92 17.79 5.78
N TYR A 20 9.13 16.51 5.46
CA TYR A 20 8.37 15.85 4.42
C TYR A 20 6.89 15.68 4.80
N LYS A 21 6.58 15.38 6.08
CA LYS A 21 5.21 15.36 6.59
C LYS A 21 4.50 16.67 6.32
N ASP A 22 5.07 17.81 6.72
CA ASP A 22 4.42 19.12 6.57
C ASP A 22 4.15 19.45 5.10
N PHE A 23 5.16 19.23 4.25
CA PHE A 23 5.02 19.38 2.80
C PHE A 23 3.92 18.47 2.24
N HIS A 24 3.95 17.17 2.55
CA HIS A 24 3.01 16.20 1.98
C HIS A 24 1.59 16.40 2.49
N SER A 25 1.42 16.79 3.76
CA SER A 25 0.11 17.10 4.35
C SER A 25 -0.57 18.26 3.62
N SER A 26 0.20 19.27 3.18
CA SER A 26 -0.35 20.37 2.38
C SER A 26 -0.89 19.94 1.01
N LEU A 27 -0.40 18.80 0.48
CA LEU A 27 -0.85 18.24 -0.80
C LEU A 27 -2.05 17.28 -0.65
N CYS A 28 -2.32 16.80 0.57
CA CYS A 28 -3.38 15.83 0.86
C CYS A 28 -4.36 16.40 1.91
N PRO A 29 -5.16 17.43 1.55
CA PRO A 29 -6.12 18.01 2.49
C PRO A 29 -7.09 16.95 3.00
N GLY A 30 -7.38 16.99 4.31
CA GLY A 30 -8.24 16.01 4.99
C GLY A 30 -7.57 14.69 5.38
N THR A 31 -6.25 14.55 5.16
CA THR A 31 -5.47 13.40 5.64
C THR A 31 -4.59 13.81 6.83
N ASP A 32 -5.13 13.70 8.04
CA ASP A 32 -4.46 14.20 9.25
C ASP A 32 -3.48 13.19 9.89
N ASN A 33 -3.60 11.92 9.49
CA ASN A 33 -2.85 10.78 10.02
C ASN A 33 -1.58 10.46 9.22
N ILE A 34 -0.85 11.49 8.77
CA ILE A 34 0.42 11.34 8.04
C ILE A 34 1.57 11.23 9.03
N ILE A 35 2.40 10.19 8.88
CA ILE A 35 3.64 10.00 9.64
C ILE A 35 4.76 10.84 9.04
N GLY A 36 4.90 10.87 7.71
CA GLY A 36 5.97 11.54 6.98
C GLY A 36 7.03 10.60 6.43
N VAL A 37 6.68 9.40 5.94
CA VAL A 37 7.67 8.48 5.36
C VAL A 37 7.72 8.63 3.85
N ARG A 38 8.93 8.86 3.31
CA ARG A 38 9.11 9.07 1.86
C ARG A 38 8.82 7.81 1.05
N THR A 39 8.17 7.99 -0.10
CA THR A 39 7.82 6.90 -1.04
C THR A 39 8.96 5.93 -1.38
N PRO A 40 10.21 6.35 -1.64
CA PRO A 40 11.30 5.41 -1.90
C PRO A 40 11.57 4.45 -0.75
N VAL A 41 11.43 4.91 0.50
CA VAL A 41 11.60 4.09 1.70
C VAL A 41 10.44 3.09 1.83
N LEU A 42 9.19 3.55 1.65
CA LEU A 42 8.01 2.67 1.63
C LEU A 42 8.14 1.58 0.57
N ARG A 43 8.65 1.89 -0.63
CA ARG A 43 8.88 0.90 -1.69
C ARG A 43 9.91 -0.17 -1.27
N THR A 44 10.96 0.22 -0.55
CA THR A 44 11.95 -0.73 -0.03
C THR A 44 11.34 -1.64 1.02
N LEU A 45 10.58 -1.07 1.97
CA LEU A 45 9.88 -1.84 3.00
C LEU A 45 8.86 -2.81 2.40
N ALA A 46 8.01 -2.35 1.48
CA ALA A 46 7.01 -3.18 0.80
C ALA A 46 7.65 -4.37 0.06
N LYS A 47 8.77 -4.15 -0.63
CA LYS A 47 9.51 -5.24 -1.31
C LYS A 47 10.02 -6.28 -0.33
N LYS A 48 10.51 -5.86 0.85
CA LYS A 48 10.96 -6.76 1.92
C LYS A 48 9.77 -7.58 2.43
N LEU A 49 8.65 -6.94 2.79
CA LEU A 49 7.44 -7.60 3.27
C LEU A 49 6.88 -8.60 2.26
N SER A 50 6.84 -8.23 0.97
CA SER A 50 6.32 -9.08 -0.11
C SER A 50 7.12 -10.37 -0.35
N LYS A 51 8.33 -10.49 0.20
CA LYS A 51 9.22 -11.64 0.04
C LYS A 51 9.35 -12.50 1.30
N GLN A 52 9.19 -11.91 2.48
CA GLN A 52 9.61 -12.53 3.75
C GLN A 52 8.43 -13.03 4.59
N ILE A 53 7.21 -12.57 4.32
CA ILE A 53 6.07 -12.77 5.21
C ILE A 53 4.96 -13.53 4.46
N ASN A 54 4.15 -14.29 5.21
CA ASN A 54 2.85 -14.73 4.73
C ASN A 54 1.97 -13.50 4.46
N VAL A 55 1.96 -13.09 3.20
CA VAL A 55 1.28 -11.88 2.70
C VAL A 55 -0.20 -11.88 3.07
N ASP A 56 -0.83 -13.05 3.08
CA ASP A 56 -2.24 -13.21 3.40
C ASP A 56 -2.51 -12.80 4.85
N ASN A 57 -1.65 -13.20 5.78
CA ASN A 57 -1.76 -12.79 7.19
C ASN A 57 -1.55 -11.28 7.34
N TYR A 58 -0.61 -10.70 6.60
CA TYR A 58 -0.40 -9.25 6.64
C TYR A 58 -1.60 -8.49 6.06
N LEU A 59 -1.99 -8.75 4.81
CA LEU A 59 -3.02 -7.95 4.12
C LEU A 59 -4.43 -8.13 4.71
N ASN A 60 -4.74 -9.26 5.35
CA ASN A 60 -6.04 -9.45 6.02
C ASN A 60 -6.11 -8.74 7.38
N GLU A 61 -4.97 -8.53 8.05
CA GLU A 61 -4.93 -7.93 9.39
C GLU A 61 -4.24 -6.55 9.38
N ALA A 62 -3.91 -6.00 8.22
CA ALA A 62 -3.15 -4.78 8.09
C ALA A 62 -3.91 -3.59 8.68
N CYS A 63 -3.25 -2.86 9.58
CA CYS A 63 -3.76 -1.59 10.09
C CYS A 63 -3.79 -0.52 8.99
N ASP A 64 -4.72 0.41 9.14
CA ASP A 64 -4.96 1.54 8.26
C ASP A 64 -5.18 2.85 9.05
N ASP A 65 -4.68 2.89 10.29
CA ASP A 65 -4.78 4.07 11.17
C ASP A 65 -3.92 5.23 10.66
N TYR A 66 -2.85 4.94 9.90
CA TYR A 66 -1.97 5.94 9.31
C TYR A 66 -1.93 5.85 7.78
N TYR A 67 -1.77 7.01 7.14
CA TYR A 67 -1.65 7.13 5.68
C TYR A 67 -0.59 6.18 5.11
N GLU A 68 0.59 6.14 5.71
CA GLU A 68 1.69 5.28 5.27
C GLU A 68 1.40 3.78 5.38
N GLU A 69 0.52 3.36 6.31
CA GLU A 69 0.13 1.95 6.42
C GLU A 69 -0.74 1.52 5.23
N VAL A 70 -1.66 2.39 4.81
CA VAL A 70 -2.48 2.18 3.60
C VAL A 70 -1.60 2.19 2.35
N MET A 71 -0.67 3.14 2.25
CA MET A 71 0.30 3.22 1.15
C MET A 71 1.17 1.96 1.06
N LEU A 72 1.54 1.39 2.21
CA LEU A 72 2.33 0.16 2.29
C LEU A 72 1.55 -1.05 1.80
N GLN A 73 0.26 -1.18 2.15
CA GLN A 73 -0.64 -2.19 1.61
C GLN A 73 -0.70 -2.13 0.07
N ALA A 74 -0.93 -0.94 -0.51
CA ALA A 74 -0.94 -0.72 -1.96
C ALA A 74 0.34 -1.21 -2.66
N LEU A 75 1.49 -0.91 -2.07
CA LEU A 75 2.79 -1.32 -2.61
C LEU A 75 3.01 -2.82 -2.50
N VAL A 76 2.65 -3.43 -1.37
CA VAL A 76 2.75 -4.88 -1.16
C VAL A 76 1.91 -5.61 -2.20
N ILE A 77 0.64 -5.22 -2.40
CA ILE A 77 -0.23 -5.82 -3.44
C ILE A 77 0.40 -5.78 -4.84
N GLY A 78 1.10 -4.68 -5.17
CA GLY A 78 1.81 -4.55 -6.45
C GLY A 78 3.09 -5.39 -6.57
N TYR A 79 3.75 -5.72 -5.46
CA TYR A 79 5.04 -6.44 -5.45
C TYR A 79 4.94 -7.94 -5.16
N ILE A 80 3.85 -8.39 -4.55
CA ILE A 80 3.66 -9.80 -4.21
C ILE A 80 3.63 -10.67 -5.46
N LYS A 81 4.23 -11.86 -5.37
CA LYS A 81 4.22 -12.86 -6.43
C LYS A 81 3.12 -13.87 -6.15
N VAL A 82 1.94 -13.59 -6.67
CA VAL A 82 0.75 -14.45 -6.62
C VAL A 82 0.10 -14.49 -8.00
N ASP A 83 -0.80 -15.45 -8.21
CA ASP A 83 -1.67 -15.50 -9.38
C ASP A 83 -2.57 -14.26 -9.46
N ILE A 84 -3.15 -14.06 -10.65
CA ILE A 84 -3.88 -12.82 -10.94
C ILE A 84 -5.22 -12.78 -10.19
N GLU A 85 -5.89 -13.92 -10.03
CA GLU A 85 -7.14 -14.06 -9.29
C GLU A 85 -6.96 -13.66 -7.83
N ARG A 86 -5.95 -14.23 -7.15
CA ARG A 86 -5.62 -13.90 -5.77
C ARG A 86 -5.20 -12.44 -5.61
N ARG A 87 -4.47 -11.88 -6.58
CA ARG A 87 -4.18 -10.44 -6.57
C ARG A 87 -5.45 -9.61 -6.66
N PHE A 88 -6.41 -9.98 -7.53
CA PHE A 88 -7.67 -9.26 -7.64
C PHE A 88 -8.47 -9.29 -6.34
N GLU A 89 -8.46 -10.39 -5.58
CA GLU A 89 -9.08 -10.43 -4.25
C GLU A 89 -8.48 -9.40 -3.29
N TYR A 90 -7.15 -9.26 -3.28
CA TYR A 90 -6.50 -8.20 -2.49
C TYR A 90 -6.84 -6.80 -2.98
N MET A 91 -6.88 -6.60 -4.30
CA MET A 91 -7.26 -5.33 -4.89
C MET A 91 -8.69 -4.94 -4.50
N LYS A 92 -9.66 -5.86 -4.58
CA LYS A 92 -11.05 -5.64 -4.20
C LYS A 92 -11.19 -5.21 -2.74
N LYS A 93 -10.42 -5.81 -1.82
CA LYS A 93 -10.37 -5.41 -0.41
C LYS A 93 -9.69 -4.07 -0.18
N PHE A 94 -8.72 -3.71 -1.02
CA PHE A 94 -7.93 -2.50 -0.89
C PHE A 94 -8.64 -1.26 -1.46
N ILE A 95 -9.37 -1.39 -2.57
CA ILE A 95 -10.01 -0.26 -3.27
C ILE A 95 -10.87 0.62 -2.33
N PRO A 96 -11.71 0.07 -1.42
CA PRO A 96 -12.47 0.88 -0.47
C PRO A 96 -11.61 1.74 0.49
N LYS A 97 -10.33 1.41 0.64
CA LYS A 97 -9.37 2.16 1.47
C LYS A 97 -8.73 3.35 0.74
N ILE A 98 -9.03 3.55 -0.54
CA ILE A 98 -8.52 4.67 -1.32
C ILE A 98 -9.38 5.90 -1.02
N TYR A 99 -8.89 6.75 -0.10
CA TYR A 99 -9.61 7.96 0.33
C TYR A 99 -8.96 9.27 -0.15
N ASN A 100 -7.80 9.22 -0.82
CA ASN A 100 -7.17 10.38 -1.43
C ASN A 100 -6.41 10.01 -2.72
N TRP A 101 -6.05 11.05 -3.49
CA TRP A 101 -5.39 10.90 -4.79
C TRP A 101 -4.03 10.20 -4.69
N ALA A 102 -3.25 10.45 -3.63
CA ALA A 102 -1.91 9.91 -3.49
C ALA A 102 -1.91 8.40 -3.23
N VAL A 103 -2.92 7.89 -2.50
CA VAL A 103 -3.15 6.45 -2.33
C VAL A 103 -3.52 5.80 -3.67
N CYS A 104 -4.39 6.45 -4.47
CA CYS A 104 -4.76 5.97 -5.80
C CYS A 104 -3.52 5.89 -6.72
N ASP A 105 -2.75 6.96 -6.78
CA ASP A 105 -1.56 7.07 -7.63
C ASP A 105 -0.51 6.02 -7.27
N ILE A 106 -0.21 5.83 -5.98
CA ILE A 106 0.79 4.84 -5.59
C ILE A 106 0.33 3.42 -5.92
N PHE A 107 -0.95 3.12 -5.72
CA PHE A 107 -1.53 1.83 -6.02
C PHE A 107 -1.46 1.53 -7.51
N CYS A 108 -1.99 2.42 -8.36
CA CYS A 108 -1.89 2.28 -9.81
C CYS A 108 -0.44 2.14 -10.29
N SER A 109 0.50 2.91 -9.70
CA SER A 109 1.94 2.81 -10.03
C SER A 109 2.59 1.49 -9.60
N SER A 110 2.03 0.80 -8.59
CA SER A 110 2.57 -0.44 -8.05
C SER A 110 2.16 -1.66 -8.89
N LEU A 111 1.01 -1.60 -9.57
CA LEU A 111 0.43 -2.68 -10.38
C LEU A 111 1.15 -2.88 -11.73
N LYS A 112 2.47 -3.02 -11.73
CA LYS A 112 3.28 -3.18 -12.97
C LYS A 112 2.93 -4.43 -13.78
N PHE A 113 2.21 -5.40 -13.21
CA PHE A 113 1.74 -6.59 -13.91
C PHE A 113 0.71 -6.26 -15.01
N THR A 114 0.04 -5.11 -14.92
CA THR A 114 -1.02 -4.71 -15.84
C THR A 114 -0.49 -4.48 -17.25
N LYS A 115 0.75 -4.00 -17.37
CA LYS A 115 1.44 -3.81 -18.66
C LYS A 115 1.61 -5.11 -19.47
N LYS A 116 1.53 -6.27 -18.82
CA LYS A 116 1.67 -7.59 -19.48
C LYS A 116 0.35 -8.33 -19.68
N ASN A 117 -0.75 -7.85 -19.09
CA ASN A 117 -2.03 -8.58 -19.02
C ASN A 117 -3.25 -7.70 -19.38
N CYS A 118 -3.10 -6.77 -20.33
CA CYS A 118 -4.15 -5.80 -20.67
C CYS A 118 -5.51 -6.45 -21.03
N GLN A 119 -5.51 -7.59 -21.75
CA GLN A 119 -6.75 -8.28 -22.13
C GLN A 119 -7.50 -8.87 -20.92
N THR A 120 -6.79 -9.53 -20.00
CA THR A 120 -7.40 -10.10 -18.79
C THR A 120 -7.96 -9.01 -17.88
N ILE A 121 -7.29 -7.86 -17.79
CA ILE A 121 -7.76 -6.74 -16.96
C ILE A 121 -9.07 -6.16 -17.48
N HIS A 122 -9.21 -6.02 -18.80
CA HIS A 122 -10.44 -5.49 -19.40
C HIS A 122 -11.66 -6.35 -19.07
N TYR A 123 -11.49 -7.68 -19.05
CA TYR A 123 -12.53 -8.62 -18.63
C TYR A 123 -12.95 -8.40 -17.18
N TYR A 124 -12.01 -8.29 -16.23
CA TYR A 124 -12.32 -8.11 -14.81
C TYR A 124 -12.82 -6.70 -14.44
N SER A 125 -12.62 -5.70 -15.29
CA SER A 125 -13.13 -4.33 -15.08
C SER A 125 -14.52 -4.09 -15.69
N ALA A 126 -15.01 -5.03 -16.51
CA ALA A 126 -16.29 -4.94 -17.21
C ALA A 126 -17.43 -5.74 -16.54
N VAL A 127 -17.15 -6.35 -15.37
CA VAL A 127 -18.09 -7.09 -14.52
C VAL A 127 -18.22 -6.36 -13.20
#